data_AF-A0A7J6SHM5-F1
#
_entry.id   AF-A0A7J6SHM5-F1
#
_cell.length_a   1.000
_cell.length_b   1.000
_cell.length_c   1.000
_cell.angle_alpha   90.00
_cell.angle_beta   90.00
_cell.angle_gamma   90.00
#
_symmetry.space_group_name_H-M   'P 1'
#
loop_
_entity.id
_entity.type
_entity.pdbx_description
1 polymer ?
#
loop_
_entity_poly.entity_id
_entity_poly.type
_entity_poly.pdbx_seq_one_letter_code
_entity_poly.pdbx_strand_id
1 'polypeptide(L)'
;YSTCALNPIEDEAVVGSVVAASGGALELSVWKEPPQGLKYEKGVSSWKVKSGARWFSNFEDAERELGEGKNARLVKSSMFPQASEGVDLSKCVRVYPHLQNTGGFFIAVIRKVARVPWETSADEMLDLEEEGVSNDIKTSKVGEKKDTEEVNEKKDTSEVDEKKDTSEVEGKEDTLEADGKKGLSGPNSSCVGEHEDSAGEKSPGGSSSQAPIEKQSDFYECPQEFTEHLKAQFGIPDEEVDGLLWSKSPEPRPRKLWLMSPSVDRLLRSRSRHGLKVVSAGTPAFDRPSGAHSEPRVLVTALQWLTMTKRVYDVTPADFAKLLITKVPADAV
;
A
#
# COMPACT_ATOMS: atom_id res chain seq x y z
N TYR A 1 3.39 11.54 -7.82
CA TYR A 1 2.09 10.86 -7.69
C TYR A 1 1.74 10.23 -9.02
N SER A 2 1.09 9.06 -9.04
CA SER A 2 0.75 8.35 -10.27
C SER A 2 -0.33 7.29 -10.04
N THR A 3 -1.15 7.04 -11.05
CA THR A 3 -2.24 6.04 -11.01
C THR A 3 -2.30 5.27 -12.34
N CYS A 4 -3.01 4.13 -12.35
CA CYS A 4 -3.47 3.46 -13.57
C CYS A 4 -4.90 3.88 -13.97
N ALA A 5 -5.41 4.98 -13.39
CA ALA A 5 -6.71 5.55 -13.72
C ALA A 5 -6.58 6.55 -14.87
N LEU A 6 -7.73 7.05 -15.33
CA LEU A 6 -7.85 8.16 -16.28
C LEU A 6 -8.96 9.13 -15.85
N ASN A 7 -9.47 8.98 -14.63
CA ASN A 7 -10.63 9.65 -14.07
C ASN A 7 -10.14 10.87 -13.27
N PRO A 8 -10.45 12.12 -13.68
CA PRO A 8 -9.92 13.31 -13.00
C PRO A 8 -10.20 13.37 -11.50
N ILE A 9 -11.25 12.72 -11.00
CA ILE A 9 -11.58 12.64 -9.56
C ILE A 9 -10.51 11.85 -8.77
N GLU A 10 -9.89 10.85 -9.40
CA GLU A 10 -8.81 10.03 -8.83
C GLU A 10 -7.41 10.56 -9.18
N ASP A 11 -7.34 11.50 -10.14
CA ASP A 11 -6.12 12.00 -10.76
C ASP A 11 -5.89 13.50 -10.44
N GLU A 12 -6.31 14.41 -11.33
CA GLU A 12 -6.11 15.86 -11.19
C GLU A 12 -6.76 16.49 -9.95
N ALA A 13 -7.90 15.96 -9.49
CA ALA A 13 -8.61 16.46 -8.31
C ALA A 13 -7.85 16.18 -7.01
N VAL A 14 -7.25 14.98 -6.89
CA VAL A 14 -6.40 14.59 -5.75
C VAL A 14 -5.14 15.47 -5.72
N VAL A 15 -4.48 15.60 -6.86
CA VAL A 15 -3.27 16.42 -7.00
C VAL A 15 -3.55 17.90 -6.73
N GLY A 16 -4.64 18.43 -7.29
CA GLY A 16 -5.10 19.79 -7.06
C GLY A 16 -5.34 20.07 -5.58
N SER A 17 -6.13 19.22 -4.92
CA SER A 17 -6.47 19.35 -3.49
C SER A 17 -5.25 19.31 -2.56
N VAL A 18 -4.25 18.46 -2.85
CA VAL A 18 -3.03 18.35 -2.03
C VAL A 18 -2.10 19.55 -2.23
N VAL A 19 -2.01 20.09 -3.46
CA VAL A 19 -1.20 21.28 -3.75
C VAL A 19 -1.86 22.54 -3.17
N ALA A 20 -3.17 22.71 -3.36
CA ALA A 20 -4.02 23.73 -2.75
C ALA A 20 -3.82 23.81 -1.22
N ALA A 21 -4.16 22.72 -0.52
CA ALA A 21 -4.09 22.65 0.94
C ALA A 21 -2.67 22.92 1.51
N SER A 22 -1.61 22.73 0.70
CA SER A 22 -0.23 22.95 1.13
C SER A 22 0.13 24.42 1.40
N GLY A 23 -0.72 25.39 1.02
CA GLY A 23 -0.45 26.82 1.21
C GLY A 23 0.80 27.31 0.46
N GLY A 24 1.15 26.66 -0.65
CA GLY A 24 2.36 26.93 -1.44
C GLY A 24 3.61 26.15 -1.00
N ALA A 25 3.52 25.27 0.01
CA ALA A 25 4.65 24.41 0.40
C ALA A 25 4.92 23.26 -0.60
N LEU A 26 3.95 22.93 -1.48
CA LEU A 26 4.08 22.01 -2.60
C LEU A 26 3.84 22.74 -3.93
N GLU A 27 4.62 22.40 -4.96
CA GLU A 27 4.51 22.95 -6.32
C GLU A 27 4.35 21.83 -7.36
N LEU A 28 3.52 22.05 -8.39
CA LEU A 28 3.57 21.22 -9.60
C LEU A 28 4.76 21.60 -10.48
N SER A 29 5.56 20.60 -10.80
CA SER A 29 6.71 20.66 -11.71
C SER A 29 6.37 20.01 -13.04
N VAL A 30 6.87 20.58 -14.14
CA VAL A 30 6.80 19.94 -15.47
C VAL A 30 7.69 18.70 -15.47
N TRP A 31 7.22 17.61 -16.07
CA TRP A 31 8.05 16.42 -16.32
C TRP A 31 9.12 16.74 -17.37
N LYS A 32 10.38 16.88 -16.93
CA LYS A 32 11.49 17.33 -17.78
C LYS A 32 11.99 16.27 -18.76
N GLU A 33 11.99 15.02 -18.32
CA GLU A 33 12.66 13.89 -18.97
C GLU A 33 11.66 12.73 -19.13
N PRO A 34 10.70 12.84 -20.08
CA PRO A 34 9.85 11.72 -20.47
C PRO A 34 10.66 10.66 -21.22
N PRO A 35 10.37 9.35 -21.05
CA PRO A 35 10.99 8.28 -21.83
C PRO A 35 10.87 8.49 -23.34
N GLN A 36 11.95 8.18 -24.07
CA GLN A 36 12.01 8.41 -25.51
C GLN A 36 10.88 7.69 -26.26
N GLY A 37 10.14 8.44 -27.07
CA GLY A 37 9.03 7.92 -27.89
C GLY A 37 7.68 7.80 -27.15
N LEU A 38 7.63 8.04 -25.84
CA LEU A 38 6.38 8.02 -25.08
C LEU A 38 5.43 9.14 -25.53
N LYS A 39 4.25 8.78 -26.02
CA LYS A 39 3.18 9.73 -26.33
C LYS A 39 2.32 9.99 -25.09
N TYR A 40 2.12 11.26 -24.77
CA TYR A 40 1.29 11.68 -23.64
C TYR A 40 0.60 13.01 -23.93
N GLU A 41 -0.49 13.26 -23.22
CA GLU A 41 -1.21 14.52 -23.20
C GLU A 41 -1.02 15.24 -21.86
N LYS A 42 -1.39 16.52 -21.81
CA LYS A 42 -1.42 17.30 -20.57
C LYS A 42 -2.59 16.89 -19.68
N GLY A 43 -2.47 17.16 -18.38
CA GLY A 43 -3.56 17.05 -17.42
C GLY A 43 -4.72 18.00 -17.74
N VAL A 44 -5.92 17.61 -17.36
CA VAL A 44 -7.16 18.37 -17.63
C VAL A 44 -7.49 19.35 -16.51
N SER A 45 -8.06 20.49 -16.86
CA SER A 45 -8.51 21.53 -15.91
C SER A 45 -10.03 21.65 -15.78
N SER A 46 -10.80 20.83 -16.50
CA SER A 46 -12.26 20.78 -16.43
C SER A 46 -12.80 19.37 -16.63
N TRP A 47 -13.80 18.99 -15.84
CA TRP A 47 -14.50 17.71 -15.89
C TRP A 47 -15.86 17.83 -15.21
N LYS A 48 -16.61 16.73 -15.14
CA LYS A 48 -17.89 16.66 -14.41
C LYS A 48 -17.87 15.51 -13.42
N VAL A 49 -18.50 15.70 -12.27
CA VAL A 49 -18.66 14.66 -11.23
C VAL A 49 -20.02 14.01 -11.39
N LYS A 50 -20.07 12.67 -11.38
CA LYS A 50 -21.31 11.91 -11.45
C LYS A 50 -21.83 11.57 -10.05
N SER A 51 -23.12 11.74 -9.79
CA SER A 51 -23.78 11.16 -8.63
C SER A 51 -25.16 10.61 -9.01
N GLY A 52 -25.37 9.32 -8.74
CA GLY A 52 -26.51 8.56 -9.27
C GLY A 52 -26.58 8.64 -10.80
N ALA A 53 -27.68 9.21 -11.31
CA ALA A 53 -27.90 9.43 -12.74
C ALA A 53 -27.48 10.82 -13.26
N ARG A 54 -27.10 11.77 -12.37
CA ARG A 54 -26.79 13.16 -12.74
C ARG A 54 -25.29 13.42 -12.85
N TRP A 55 -24.95 14.48 -13.58
CA TRP A 55 -23.59 14.98 -13.79
C TRP A 55 -23.52 16.47 -13.45
N PHE A 56 -22.62 16.84 -12.55
CA PHE A 56 -22.45 18.20 -12.04
C PHE A 56 -21.13 18.80 -12.54
N SER A 57 -21.09 20.11 -12.76
CA SER A 57 -19.89 20.81 -13.28
C SER A 57 -19.15 21.63 -12.22
N ASN A 58 -19.78 21.85 -11.06
CA ASN A 58 -19.28 22.54 -9.88
C ASN A 58 -19.94 21.89 -8.63
N PHE A 59 -19.50 22.25 -7.43
CA PHE A 59 -19.98 21.63 -6.19
C PHE A 59 -21.33 22.20 -5.75
N GLU A 60 -21.55 23.49 -5.98
CA GLU A 60 -22.71 24.29 -5.56
C GLU A 60 -24.01 23.79 -6.22
N ASP A 61 -23.93 23.34 -7.47
CA ASP A 61 -25.02 22.65 -8.17
C ASP A 61 -25.28 21.26 -7.60
N ALA A 62 -24.23 20.52 -7.24
CA ALA A 62 -24.34 19.18 -6.69
C ALA A 62 -24.96 19.19 -5.28
N GLU A 63 -24.52 20.10 -4.41
CA GLU A 63 -25.05 20.28 -3.05
C GLU A 63 -26.53 20.69 -3.10
N ARG A 64 -26.86 21.72 -3.91
CA ARG A 64 -28.22 22.22 -4.09
C ARG A 64 -29.19 21.19 -4.67
N GLU A 65 -28.74 20.31 -5.58
CA GLU A 65 -29.60 19.30 -6.21
C GLU A 65 -29.68 17.96 -5.47
N LEU A 66 -28.69 17.60 -4.67
CA LEU A 66 -28.66 16.32 -3.93
C LEU A 66 -29.17 16.46 -2.48
N GLY A 67 -29.21 17.67 -1.92
CA GLY A 67 -29.73 17.95 -0.58
C GLY A 67 -28.96 17.22 0.52
N GLU A 68 -29.66 16.72 1.54
CA GLU A 68 -29.03 16.03 2.68
C GLU A 68 -28.86 14.51 2.51
N GLY A 69 -29.23 13.99 1.32
CA GLY A 69 -29.30 12.56 1.05
C GLY A 69 -27.94 11.84 1.06
N LYS A 70 -27.96 10.49 1.13
CA LYS A 70 -26.74 9.66 1.10
C LYS A 70 -25.81 10.02 -0.08
N ASN A 71 -26.40 10.31 -1.25
CA ASN A 71 -25.67 10.68 -2.46
C ASN A 71 -24.97 12.04 -2.39
N ALA A 72 -25.48 12.99 -1.60
CA ALA A 72 -24.83 14.27 -1.37
C ALA A 72 -23.57 14.10 -0.52
N ARG A 73 -23.65 13.29 0.54
CA ARG A 73 -22.53 13.02 1.46
C ARG A 73 -21.32 12.39 0.78
N LEU A 74 -21.53 11.70 -0.35
CA LEU A 74 -20.49 11.10 -1.18
C LEU A 74 -19.78 12.11 -2.08
N VAL A 75 -20.47 13.17 -2.52
CA VAL A 75 -19.88 14.24 -3.33
C VAL A 75 -19.13 15.22 -2.41
N LYS A 76 -17.97 15.71 -2.86
CA LYS A 76 -17.15 16.69 -2.14
C LYS A 76 -16.67 17.77 -3.09
N SER A 77 -16.46 18.99 -2.59
CA SER A 77 -15.91 20.09 -3.39
C SER A 77 -14.56 19.72 -4.03
N SER A 78 -13.70 19.02 -3.28
CA SER A 78 -12.42 18.49 -3.75
C SER A 78 -12.49 17.50 -4.92
N MET A 79 -13.67 17.03 -5.33
CA MET A 79 -13.85 16.23 -6.55
C MET A 79 -13.97 17.09 -7.82
N PHE A 80 -14.11 18.41 -7.70
CA PHE A 80 -14.28 19.37 -8.80
C PHE A 80 -13.00 20.17 -9.05
N PRO A 81 -12.85 20.84 -10.22
CA PRO A 81 -11.66 21.64 -10.51
C PRO A 81 -11.53 22.84 -9.57
N GLN A 82 -10.49 22.85 -8.72
CA GLN A 82 -10.17 23.97 -7.81
C GLN A 82 -9.47 25.12 -8.56
N ALA A 83 -10.12 25.64 -9.60
CA ALA A 83 -9.53 26.60 -10.54
C ALA A 83 -9.15 27.95 -9.91
N SER A 84 -9.70 28.28 -8.74
CA SER A 84 -9.41 29.47 -7.94
C SER A 84 -8.03 29.46 -7.27
N GLU A 85 -7.38 28.30 -7.11
CA GLU A 85 -6.18 28.15 -6.28
C GLU A 85 -4.85 28.22 -7.05
N GLY A 86 -4.88 28.66 -8.31
CA GLY A 86 -3.67 28.89 -9.12
C GLY A 86 -2.90 27.62 -9.51
N VAL A 87 -3.43 26.42 -9.22
CA VAL A 87 -2.78 25.15 -9.49
C VAL A 87 -2.83 24.81 -10.98
N ASP A 88 -1.72 24.99 -11.68
CA ASP A 88 -1.56 24.61 -13.09
C ASP A 88 -1.50 23.08 -13.27
N LEU A 89 -2.69 22.47 -13.37
CA LEU A 89 -2.89 21.05 -13.65
C LEU A 89 -2.39 20.63 -15.04
N SER A 90 -2.09 21.56 -15.96
CA SER A 90 -1.57 21.21 -17.30
C SER A 90 -0.12 20.69 -17.28
N LYS A 91 0.54 20.78 -16.10
CA LYS A 91 1.84 20.15 -15.79
C LYS A 91 1.73 18.67 -15.45
N CYS A 92 0.54 18.18 -15.09
CA CYS A 92 0.28 16.75 -14.97
C CYS A 92 0.26 16.10 -16.36
N VAL A 93 0.42 14.78 -16.40
CA VAL A 93 0.66 14.02 -17.63
C VAL A 93 -0.30 12.84 -17.70
N ARG A 94 -0.94 12.67 -18.85
CA ARG A 94 -1.89 11.60 -19.16
C ARG A 94 -1.38 10.72 -20.29
N VAL A 95 -1.17 9.44 -20.03
CA VAL A 95 -0.86 8.43 -21.04
C VAL A 95 -2.14 7.69 -21.40
N TYR A 96 -2.67 7.96 -22.60
CA TYR A 96 -3.89 7.33 -23.09
C TYR A 96 -3.60 6.05 -23.90
N PRO A 97 -4.34 4.94 -23.68
CA PRO A 97 -4.13 3.68 -24.41
C PRO A 97 -4.13 3.83 -25.94
N HIS A 98 -5.05 4.64 -26.47
CA HIS A 98 -5.25 4.79 -27.90
C HIS A 98 -4.14 5.55 -28.64
N LEU A 99 -3.19 6.18 -27.92
CA LEU A 99 -2.07 6.87 -28.55
C LEU A 99 -0.96 5.90 -29.00
N GLN A 100 -0.76 4.80 -28.26
CA GLN A 100 0.43 3.93 -28.40
C GLN A 100 0.24 2.48 -27.92
N ASN A 101 -1.01 1.99 -27.79
CA ASN A 101 -1.35 0.62 -27.40
C ASN A 101 -0.82 0.20 -26.01
N THR A 102 -0.76 1.14 -25.06
CA THR A 102 -0.34 0.91 -23.66
C THR A 102 -1.53 0.78 -22.72
N GLY A 103 -1.28 0.49 -21.44
CA GLY A 103 -2.23 0.80 -20.37
C GLY A 103 -2.51 2.30 -20.28
N GLY A 104 -3.58 2.66 -19.56
CA GLY A 104 -3.87 4.04 -19.17
C GLY A 104 -3.07 4.39 -17.92
N PHE A 105 -2.50 5.59 -17.86
CA PHE A 105 -1.65 6.01 -16.75
C PHE A 105 -1.68 7.52 -16.53
N PHE A 106 -1.66 7.95 -15.27
CA PHE A 106 -1.56 9.36 -14.88
C PHE A 106 -0.28 9.60 -14.08
N ILE A 107 0.37 10.75 -14.29
CA ILE A 107 1.62 11.14 -13.62
C ILE A 107 1.55 12.61 -13.21
N ALA A 108 1.89 12.91 -11.96
CA ALA A 108 2.09 14.27 -11.46
C ALA A 108 3.40 14.36 -10.67
N VAL A 109 4.31 15.24 -11.12
CA VAL A 109 5.58 15.53 -10.46
C VAL A 109 5.37 16.70 -9.49
N ILE A 110 5.41 16.39 -8.20
CA ILE A 110 5.21 17.37 -7.12
C ILE A 110 6.56 17.65 -6.47
N ARG A 111 6.94 18.92 -6.38
CA ARG A 111 8.12 19.39 -5.67
C ARG A 111 7.69 19.93 -4.30
N LYS A 112 8.37 19.53 -3.23
CA LYS A 112 8.26 20.20 -1.93
C LYS A 112 9.25 21.36 -1.89
N VAL A 113 8.77 22.54 -1.48
CA VAL A 113 9.57 23.78 -1.36
C VAL A 113 9.59 24.35 0.04
N ALA A 114 8.61 24.03 0.89
CA ALA A 114 8.58 24.36 2.31
C ALA A 114 8.01 23.20 3.15
N ARG A 115 7.89 23.39 4.48
CA ARG A 115 7.15 22.50 5.38
C ARG A 115 5.64 22.63 5.10
N VAL A 116 4.92 21.52 5.00
CA VAL A 116 3.46 21.55 4.73
C VAL A 116 2.65 21.75 6.03
N PRO A 117 1.42 22.31 5.99
CA PRO A 117 0.67 22.66 7.21
C PRO A 117 0.34 21.48 8.14
N TRP A 118 0.27 20.26 7.62
CA TRP A 118 0.00 19.02 8.36
C TRP A 118 1.25 18.20 8.69
N GLU A 119 2.45 18.75 8.48
CA GLU A 119 3.71 18.10 8.84
C GLU A 119 4.05 18.43 10.29
N THR A 120 3.95 17.43 11.17
CA THR A 120 4.34 17.48 12.59
C THR A 120 5.75 18.05 12.75
N SER A 121 6.00 18.85 13.80
CA SER A 121 7.34 19.37 14.09
C SER A 121 8.26 18.28 14.62
N ALA A 122 9.57 18.56 14.59
CA ALA A 122 10.55 17.72 15.27
C ALA A 122 10.25 17.65 16.78
N ASP A 123 9.77 18.75 17.35
CA ASP A 123 9.51 18.92 18.78
C ASP A 123 8.24 18.15 19.21
N GLU A 124 7.11 18.34 18.53
CA GLU A 124 5.87 17.56 18.74
C GLU A 124 6.09 16.04 18.51
N MET A 125 7.08 15.66 17.68
CA MET A 125 7.47 14.26 17.49
C MET A 125 8.35 13.69 18.63
N LEU A 126 8.98 14.53 19.46
CA LEU A 126 9.69 14.09 20.67
C LEU A 126 8.70 13.85 21.82
N ASP A 127 7.72 14.73 22.00
CA ASP A 127 6.67 14.57 23.02
C ASP A 127 5.90 13.25 22.83
N LEU A 128 5.61 12.89 21.57
CA LEU A 128 5.00 11.60 21.18
C LEU A 128 5.90 10.37 21.40
N GLU A 129 7.22 10.55 21.55
CA GLU A 129 8.14 9.46 21.93
C GLU A 129 8.27 9.33 23.46
N GLU A 130 8.03 10.38 24.26
CA GLU A 130 7.99 10.30 25.73
C GLU A 130 6.65 9.75 26.26
N GLU A 131 5.50 10.23 25.77
CA GLU A 131 4.16 9.72 26.13
C GLU A 131 4.04 8.19 25.91
N GLY A 132 4.72 7.68 24.87
CA GLY A 132 4.72 6.25 24.51
C GLY A 132 5.43 5.33 25.51
N VAL A 133 6.19 5.86 26.47
CA VAL A 133 6.96 5.07 27.47
C VAL A 133 6.24 4.95 28.82
N SER A 134 5.28 5.83 29.11
CA SER A 134 4.75 6.03 30.47
C SER A 134 3.60 5.09 30.89
N ASN A 135 3.00 4.34 29.96
CA ASN A 135 1.72 3.66 30.19
C ASN A 135 1.77 2.23 30.76
N ASP A 136 2.94 1.71 31.16
CA ASP A 136 3.11 0.31 31.63
C ASP A 136 3.75 0.16 33.04
N ILE A 137 3.32 0.97 34.01
CA ILE A 137 3.24 0.56 35.43
C ILE A 137 1.92 1.06 36.05
N LYS A 138 0.99 0.12 36.32
CA LYS A 138 -0.08 0.27 37.32
C LYS A 138 -0.25 -1.02 38.12
N THR A 139 0.67 -1.28 39.05
CA THR A 139 0.48 -2.28 40.10
C THR A 139 -0.02 -1.63 41.39
N SER A 140 -1.07 -2.22 41.97
CA SER A 140 -1.85 -1.63 43.05
C SER A 140 -1.10 -1.56 44.38
N LYS A 141 -1.31 -0.48 45.14
CA LYS A 141 -1.05 -0.50 46.59
C LYS A 141 -2.12 0.25 47.39
N VAL A 142 -2.97 -0.52 48.06
CA VAL A 142 -3.73 -0.07 49.23
C VAL A 142 -2.73 0.14 50.38
N GLY A 143 -2.80 1.17 51.22
CA GLY A 143 -3.73 2.31 51.26
C GLY A 143 -3.97 2.73 52.71
N GLU A 144 -4.09 4.03 53.00
CA GLU A 144 -4.43 4.52 54.34
C GLU A 144 -5.20 5.85 54.27
N LYS A 145 -5.98 6.17 55.30
CA LYS A 145 -6.94 7.29 55.32
C LYS A 145 -6.38 8.56 56.00
N LYS A 146 -6.94 9.72 55.63
CA LYS A 146 -7.51 10.67 56.61
C LYS A 146 -8.57 11.58 56.00
N ASP A 147 -9.36 12.21 56.85
CA ASP A 147 -10.77 12.58 56.61
C ASP A 147 -11.03 14.10 56.55
N THR A 148 -12.04 14.51 55.77
CA THR A 148 -13.10 15.56 55.97
C THR A 148 -13.90 15.65 54.65
N GLU A 149 -15.25 15.51 54.59
CA GLU A 149 -16.32 16.49 54.93
C GLU A 149 -16.29 17.76 54.04
N GLU A 150 -17.35 18.30 53.40
CA GLU A 150 -18.85 18.18 53.44
C GLU A 150 -19.44 18.57 52.04
N VAL A 151 -20.73 18.45 51.62
CA VAL A 151 -21.89 17.54 51.88
C VAL A 151 -23.04 17.80 50.86
N ASN A 152 -23.88 16.79 50.55
CA ASN A 152 -25.21 16.84 49.83
C ASN A 152 -25.30 17.40 48.38
N GLU A 153 -26.36 17.16 47.58
CA GLU A 153 -27.64 16.43 47.80
C GLU A 153 -28.11 15.60 46.57
N LYS A 154 -29.24 14.85 46.68
CA LYS A 154 -29.77 13.90 45.68
C LYS A 154 -31.15 14.27 45.09
N LYS A 155 -31.42 13.82 43.85
CA LYS A 155 -32.67 13.16 43.36
C LYS A 155 -32.50 12.72 41.89
N ASP A 156 -32.92 11.56 41.34
CA ASP A 156 -34.07 10.63 41.54
C ASP A 156 -35.45 11.30 41.26
N THR A 157 -36.36 10.84 40.39
CA THR A 157 -36.69 9.52 39.74
C THR A 157 -37.17 9.78 38.29
N SER A 158 -36.96 8.96 37.23
CA SER A 158 -37.41 7.59 36.87
C SER A 158 -38.94 7.37 36.68
N GLU A 159 -39.38 7.18 35.43
CA GLU A 159 -40.55 6.42 34.90
C GLU A 159 -40.55 6.63 33.36
N VAL A 160 -40.70 5.69 32.41
CA VAL A 160 -41.33 4.34 32.27
C VAL A 160 -42.84 4.37 32.03
N ASP A 161 -43.26 3.96 30.82
CA ASP A 161 -44.49 3.16 30.61
C ASP A 161 -44.40 2.34 29.28
N GLU A 162 -45.20 1.28 29.18
CA GLU A 162 -45.30 0.34 28.05
C GLU A 162 -46.75 0.16 27.57
N LYS A 163 -46.94 -0.11 26.25
CA LYS A 163 -47.71 -1.24 25.67
C LYS A 163 -47.67 -1.17 24.12
N LYS A 164 -47.45 -2.27 23.38
CA LYS A 164 -48.35 -3.40 23.01
C LYS A 164 -49.49 -2.95 22.05
N ASP A 165 -49.93 -3.73 21.05
CA ASP A 165 -49.84 -5.19 20.85
C ASP A 165 -50.07 -5.57 19.35
N THR A 166 -49.68 -6.79 18.91
CA THR A 166 -50.23 -7.64 17.80
C THR A 166 -50.68 -7.05 16.44
N SER A 167 -50.78 -7.75 15.29
CA SER A 167 -50.26 -9.00 14.67
C SER A 167 -50.70 -8.93 13.17
N GLU A 168 -50.11 -9.64 12.20
CA GLU A 168 -50.47 -11.02 11.77
C GLU A 168 -49.58 -11.45 10.57
N VAL A 169 -49.81 -12.65 10.03
CA VAL A 169 -48.98 -13.33 9.02
C VAL A 169 -49.82 -13.66 7.78
N GLU A 170 -49.28 -13.43 6.58
CA GLU A 170 -49.47 -14.35 5.46
C GLU A 170 -48.34 -14.20 4.42
N GLY A 171 -48.18 -15.20 3.56
CA GLY A 171 -47.22 -15.20 2.47
C GLY A 171 -47.52 -16.29 1.46
N LYS A 172 -46.97 -16.18 0.25
CA LYS A 172 -47.00 -17.25 -0.74
C LYS A 172 -45.86 -17.12 -1.76
N GLU A 173 -45.39 -18.28 -2.20
CA GLU A 173 -44.56 -18.46 -3.37
C GLU A 173 -45.41 -18.27 -4.64
N ASP A 174 -44.78 -17.92 -5.76
CA ASP A 174 -44.93 -18.76 -6.95
C ASP A 174 -43.68 -18.64 -7.85
N THR A 175 -43.69 -19.36 -8.97
CA THR A 175 -42.49 -20.06 -9.47
C THR A 175 -42.07 -19.72 -10.91
N LEU A 176 -40.77 -19.97 -11.16
CA LEU A 176 -40.13 -20.41 -12.41
C LEU A 176 -40.54 -19.80 -13.76
N GLU A 177 -39.55 -19.32 -14.50
CA GLU A 177 -39.26 -19.73 -15.89
C GLU A 177 -37.75 -19.53 -16.12
N ALA A 178 -37.15 -20.23 -17.09
CA ALA A 178 -35.69 -20.22 -17.28
C ALA A 178 -35.28 -20.27 -18.76
N ASP A 179 -34.26 -19.51 -19.13
CA ASP A 179 -33.40 -19.86 -20.26
C ASP A 179 -31.95 -19.40 -19.98
N GLY A 180 -30.97 -20.05 -20.60
CA GLY A 180 -29.57 -19.99 -20.18
C GLY A 180 -28.59 -19.62 -21.28
N LYS A 181 -27.34 -19.36 -20.87
CA LYS A 181 -26.16 -19.49 -21.74
C LYS A 181 -24.90 -19.77 -20.92
N LYS A 182 -24.18 -20.83 -21.30
CA LYS A 182 -22.85 -21.13 -20.77
C LYS A 182 -21.81 -20.23 -21.46
N GLY A 183 -20.90 -19.66 -20.68
CA GLY A 183 -19.69 -19.00 -21.14
C GLY A 183 -18.56 -19.31 -20.15
N LEU A 184 -17.38 -19.72 -20.63
CA LEU A 184 -16.34 -20.27 -19.76
C LEU A 184 -15.59 -19.16 -19.01
N SER A 185 -15.33 -19.39 -17.72
CA SER A 185 -14.38 -18.61 -16.92
C SER A 185 -12.99 -19.26 -16.92
N GLY A 186 -11.95 -18.45 -17.08
CA GLY A 186 -10.57 -18.86 -16.81
C GLY A 186 -10.25 -18.81 -15.30
N PRO A 187 -9.23 -19.54 -14.82
CA PRO A 187 -8.95 -19.64 -13.39
C PRO A 187 -8.24 -18.39 -12.84
N ASN A 188 -8.80 -17.80 -11.78
CA ASN A 188 -8.07 -16.88 -10.91
C ASN A 188 -7.05 -17.67 -10.07
N SER A 189 -5.78 -17.27 -10.11
CA SER A 189 -4.76 -17.80 -9.19
C SER A 189 -4.80 -17.02 -7.87
N SER A 190 -5.54 -17.53 -6.89
CA SER A 190 -5.50 -17.05 -5.51
C SER A 190 -4.67 -18.02 -4.65
N CYS A 191 -3.40 -17.71 -4.46
CA CYS A 191 -2.56 -18.43 -3.49
C CYS A 191 -2.90 -17.99 -2.07
N VAL A 192 -3.39 -18.93 -1.26
CA VAL A 192 -3.67 -18.72 0.17
C VAL A 192 -2.34 -18.69 0.92
N GLY A 193 -2.18 -17.74 1.84
CA GLY A 193 -1.04 -17.70 2.76
C GLY A 193 -1.33 -18.53 4.00
N GLU A 194 -0.70 -19.71 4.10
CA GLU A 194 -0.80 -20.56 5.28
C GLU A 194 0.04 -19.97 6.44
N HIS A 195 -0.54 -19.95 7.64
CA HIS A 195 0.14 -19.59 8.88
C HIS A 195 0.62 -20.88 9.58
N GLU A 196 1.93 -21.02 9.77
CA GLU A 196 2.51 -22.02 10.68
C GLU A 196 3.05 -21.32 11.93
N ASP A 197 2.31 -21.42 13.04
CA ASP A 197 2.79 -20.99 14.35
C ASP A 197 3.74 -22.05 14.94
N SER A 198 5.00 -21.69 15.17
CA SER A 198 5.97 -22.53 15.86
C SER A 198 6.23 -22.03 17.28
N ALA A 199 5.69 -22.74 18.27
CA ALA A 199 5.95 -22.45 19.68
C ALA A 199 7.34 -22.95 20.11
N GLY A 200 8.14 -22.07 20.70
CA GLY A 200 9.44 -22.39 21.29
C GLY A 200 9.57 -21.80 22.69
N GLU A 201 9.94 -22.62 23.66
CA GLU A 201 9.96 -22.25 25.08
C GLU A 201 11.14 -21.32 25.43
N LYS A 202 10.94 -20.45 26.44
CA LYS A 202 11.98 -19.59 26.99
C LYS A 202 12.66 -20.24 28.19
N SER A 203 13.94 -19.92 28.40
CA SER A 203 14.57 -19.91 29.72
C SER A 203 15.53 -18.71 29.85
N PRO A 204 15.80 -18.19 31.06
CA PRO A 204 16.23 -16.80 31.23
C PRO A 204 17.68 -16.62 31.70
N GLY A 205 18.26 -15.45 31.43
CA GLY A 205 19.44 -14.93 32.12
C GLY A 205 20.42 -14.18 31.22
N GLY A 206 20.80 -12.96 31.61
CA GLY A 206 21.84 -12.17 30.94
C GLY A 206 21.44 -10.70 30.71
N SER A 207 21.74 -9.83 31.68
CA SER A 207 21.54 -8.39 31.51
C SER A 207 22.69 -7.75 30.73
N SER A 208 22.40 -7.07 29.63
CA SER A 208 23.28 -6.05 29.05
C SER A 208 22.48 -4.78 28.76
N SER A 209 23.08 -3.63 29.04
CA SER A 209 22.47 -2.32 28.83
C SER A 209 22.46 -1.98 27.34
N GLN A 210 21.34 -2.16 26.66
CA GLN A 210 21.17 -1.67 25.30
C GLN A 210 20.98 -0.15 25.30
N ALA A 211 21.61 0.51 24.32
CA ALA A 211 21.39 1.91 23.98
C ALA A 211 19.95 2.10 23.43
N PRO A 212 19.47 3.35 23.26
CA PRO A 212 18.12 3.62 22.77
C PRO A 212 17.80 2.86 21.48
N ILE A 213 16.62 2.25 21.44
CA ILE A 213 16.17 1.44 20.31
C ILE A 213 15.87 2.36 19.12
N GLU A 214 16.85 2.53 18.23
CA GLU A 214 16.54 2.95 16.86
C GLU A 214 15.48 2.01 16.30
N LYS A 215 14.47 2.58 15.62
CA LYS A 215 13.40 1.83 14.95
C LYS A 215 13.97 1.13 13.72
N GLN A 216 14.72 0.05 13.98
CA GLN A 216 15.38 -0.78 13.00
C GLN A 216 14.35 -1.27 11.99
N SER A 217 14.60 -1.02 10.71
CA SER A 217 13.69 -1.40 9.63
C SER A 217 13.49 -2.91 9.60
N ASP A 218 12.32 -3.34 9.13
CA ASP A 218 11.97 -4.72 8.82
C ASP A 218 12.81 -5.34 7.66
N PHE A 219 13.89 -4.66 7.27
CA PHE A 219 14.76 -4.95 6.14
C PHE A 219 16.23 -4.64 6.48
N TYR A 220 17.10 -5.54 6.05
CA TYR A 220 18.55 -5.53 6.15
C TYR A 220 19.15 -5.59 4.74
N GLU A 221 20.29 -4.94 4.51
CA GLU A 221 20.99 -5.02 3.23
C GLU A 221 21.57 -6.43 3.02
N CYS A 222 21.61 -6.88 1.77
CA CYS A 222 22.15 -8.20 1.42
C CYS A 222 23.68 -8.25 1.67
N PRO A 223 24.20 -9.22 2.44
CA PRO A 223 25.65 -9.36 2.67
C PRO A 223 26.43 -9.43 1.36
N GLN A 224 27.50 -8.64 1.24
CA GLN A 224 28.25 -8.48 -0.01
C GLN A 224 28.73 -9.81 -0.59
N GLU A 225 29.24 -10.74 0.23
CA GLU A 225 29.63 -12.09 -0.20
C GLU A 225 28.47 -12.87 -0.88
N PHE A 226 27.24 -12.67 -0.42
CA PHE A 226 26.06 -13.32 -0.99
C PHE A 226 25.57 -12.60 -2.26
N THR A 227 25.70 -11.27 -2.32
CA THR A 227 25.46 -10.48 -3.55
C THR A 227 26.44 -10.90 -4.66
N GLU A 228 27.75 -10.98 -4.36
CA GLU A 228 28.77 -11.47 -5.30
C GLU A 228 28.53 -12.92 -5.75
N HIS A 229 28.09 -13.79 -4.84
CA HIS A 229 27.68 -15.15 -5.17
C HIS A 229 26.50 -15.18 -6.16
N LEU A 230 25.51 -14.31 -6.01
CA LEU A 230 24.37 -14.18 -6.94
C LEU A 230 24.80 -13.64 -8.31
N LYS A 231 25.58 -12.55 -8.35
CA LYS A 231 26.19 -12.01 -9.58
C LYS A 231 26.96 -13.10 -10.33
N ALA A 232 27.82 -13.83 -9.62
CA ALA A 232 28.64 -14.90 -10.19
C ALA A 232 27.80 -16.09 -10.71
N GLN A 233 26.74 -16.48 -9.99
CA GLN A 233 25.87 -17.61 -10.32
C GLN A 233 25.00 -17.36 -11.56
N PHE A 234 24.46 -16.15 -11.71
CA PHE A 234 23.49 -15.79 -12.75
C PHE A 234 24.05 -14.87 -13.86
N GLY A 235 25.24 -14.32 -13.66
CA GLY A 235 25.87 -13.40 -14.62
C GLY A 235 25.10 -12.09 -14.72
N ILE A 236 24.81 -11.47 -13.57
CA ILE A 236 24.07 -10.22 -13.45
C ILE A 236 25.10 -9.06 -13.35
N PRO A 237 24.92 -7.93 -14.06
CA PRO A 237 25.75 -6.73 -13.92
C PRO A 237 25.75 -6.15 -12.50
N ASP A 238 26.81 -5.42 -12.14
CA ASP A 238 26.97 -4.84 -10.80
C ASP A 238 25.88 -3.78 -10.51
N GLU A 239 25.62 -2.93 -11.50
CA GLU A 239 24.68 -1.80 -11.46
C GLU A 239 23.20 -2.19 -11.25
N GLU A 240 22.84 -3.46 -11.44
CA GLU A 240 21.47 -3.96 -11.29
C GLU A 240 21.16 -4.48 -9.87
N VAL A 241 22.17 -4.71 -9.04
CA VAL A 241 22.01 -5.35 -7.71
C VAL A 241 22.73 -4.67 -6.55
N ASP A 242 23.79 -3.89 -6.79
CA ASP A 242 24.57 -3.29 -5.70
C ASP A 242 23.81 -2.17 -4.97
N GLY A 243 23.68 -2.30 -3.64
CA GLY A 243 22.81 -1.46 -2.81
C GLY A 243 21.30 -1.66 -3.05
N LEU A 244 20.92 -2.62 -3.91
CA LEU A 244 19.53 -2.87 -4.33
C LEU A 244 18.92 -4.16 -3.77
N LEU A 245 19.72 -5.08 -3.21
CA LEU A 245 19.23 -6.32 -2.61
C LEU A 245 19.04 -6.20 -1.09
N TRP A 246 17.83 -6.50 -0.62
CA TRP A 246 17.45 -6.40 0.79
C TRP A 246 16.72 -7.67 1.26
N SER A 247 16.85 -8.04 2.53
CA SER A 247 16.11 -9.15 3.15
C SER A 247 15.41 -8.76 4.45
N LYS A 248 14.36 -9.49 4.83
CA LYS A 248 13.74 -9.40 6.15
C LYS A 248 14.46 -10.19 7.25
N SER A 249 15.59 -10.83 6.93
CA SER A 249 16.42 -11.60 7.87
C SER A 249 17.88 -11.15 7.78
N PRO A 250 18.59 -10.96 8.91
CA PRO A 250 20.02 -10.66 8.94
C PRO A 250 20.93 -11.88 8.73
N GLU A 251 20.39 -13.02 8.25
CA GLU A 251 21.15 -14.22 7.91
C GLU A 251 22.28 -13.94 6.88
N PRO A 252 23.49 -14.50 7.02
CA PRO A 252 24.56 -14.37 6.00
C PRO A 252 24.22 -14.92 4.61
N ARG A 253 23.22 -15.82 4.50
CA ARG A 253 22.69 -16.35 3.23
C ARG A 253 21.15 -16.31 3.27
N PRO A 254 20.52 -15.12 3.13
CA PRO A 254 19.09 -14.96 3.37
C PRO A 254 18.22 -15.89 2.52
N ARG A 255 17.05 -16.28 3.06
CA ARG A 255 16.10 -17.13 2.33
C ARG A 255 15.29 -16.40 1.25
N LYS A 256 15.06 -15.09 1.39
CA LYS A 256 14.38 -14.26 0.39
C LYS A 256 15.05 -12.91 0.25
N LEU A 257 15.13 -12.40 -0.97
CA LEU A 257 15.64 -11.08 -1.29
C LEU A 257 14.65 -10.29 -2.13
N TRP A 258 14.60 -8.99 -1.89
CA TRP A 258 13.79 -8.01 -2.60
C TRP A 258 14.71 -6.99 -3.27
N LEU A 259 14.43 -6.66 -4.53
CA LEU A 259 14.99 -5.50 -5.21
C LEU A 259 14.28 -4.24 -4.69
N MET A 260 15.02 -3.38 -3.99
CA MET A 260 14.51 -2.17 -3.36
C MET A 260 15.59 -1.09 -3.38
N SER A 261 15.25 0.14 -3.78
CA SER A 261 16.24 1.22 -3.84
C SER A 261 16.53 1.83 -2.46
N PRO A 262 17.74 2.37 -2.21
CA PRO A 262 18.07 3.09 -0.97
C PRO A 262 17.15 4.29 -0.66
N SER A 263 16.40 4.80 -1.64
CA SER A 263 15.37 5.82 -1.40
C SER A 263 14.11 5.26 -0.74
N VAL A 264 13.77 3.98 -0.99
CA VAL A 264 12.67 3.29 -0.29
C VAL A 264 13.12 2.88 1.10
N ASP A 265 14.33 2.35 1.27
CA ASP A 265 14.87 2.04 2.61
C ASP A 265 14.91 3.29 3.53
N ARG A 266 15.43 4.43 3.03
CA ARG A 266 15.41 5.70 3.76
C ARG A 266 13.99 6.17 4.12
N LEU A 267 12.98 5.87 3.30
CA LEU A 267 11.58 6.13 3.64
C LEU A 267 11.07 5.18 4.74
N LEU A 268 11.42 3.89 4.69
CA LEU A 268 11.07 2.88 5.69
C LEU A 268 11.73 3.09 7.06
N ARG A 269 12.89 3.75 7.10
CA ARG A 269 13.58 4.22 8.32
C ARG A 269 13.18 5.62 8.76
N SER A 270 12.49 6.40 7.92
CA SER A 270 12.15 7.79 8.25
C SER A 270 11.19 7.87 9.44
N ARG A 271 11.38 8.85 10.34
CA ARG A 271 10.43 9.11 11.44
C ARG A 271 9.02 9.42 10.90
N SER A 272 8.96 10.07 9.73
CA SER A 272 7.75 10.31 8.94
C SER A 272 7.05 9.06 8.39
N ARG A 273 7.55 7.84 8.64
CA ARG A 273 6.80 6.58 8.45
C ARG A 273 5.60 6.47 9.40
N HIS A 274 5.56 7.22 10.50
CA HIS A 274 4.43 7.23 11.43
C HIS A 274 3.10 7.48 10.69
N GLY A 275 2.09 6.64 10.93
CA GLY A 275 0.81 6.64 10.21
C GLY A 275 0.79 5.86 8.87
N LEU A 276 1.92 5.52 8.26
CA LEU A 276 1.97 4.79 6.99
C LEU A 276 1.98 3.26 7.20
N LYS A 277 0.86 2.60 6.89
CA LYS A 277 0.76 1.13 6.87
C LYS A 277 1.44 0.55 5.62
N VAL A 278 2.73 0.22 5.75
CA VAL A 278 3.50 -0.48 4.71
C VAL A 278 2.98 -1.91 4.53
N VAL A 279 2.33 -2.19 3.40
CA VAL A 279 1.83 -3.54 3.04
C VAL A 279 2.93 -4.37 2.38
N SER A 280 3.73 -3.76 1.52
CA SER A 280 4.90 -4.38 0.87
C SER A 280 5.94 -3.30 0.55
N ALA A 281 7.19 -3.72 0.36
CA ALA A 281 8.28 -2.88 -0.13
C ALA A 281 9.25 -3.73 -0.95
N GLY A 282 9.75 -3.16 -2.06
CA GLY A 282 10.59 -3.85 -3.04
C GLY A 282 9.85 -4.89 -3.88
N THR A 283 10.52 -5.33 -4.96
CA THR A 283 10.06 -6.43 -5.82
C THR A 283 10.74 -7.73 -5.36
N PRO A 284 10.00 -8.83 -5.07
CA PRO A 284 10.62 -10.11 -4.77
C PRO A 284 11.55 -10.55 -5.90
N ALA A 285 12.83 -10.77 -5.60
CA ALA A 285 13.90 -10.93 -6.58
C ALA A 285 14.49 -12.34 -6.56
N PHE A 286 14.85 -12.83 -5.38
CA PHE A 286 15.41 -14.17 -5.19
C PHE A 286 14.74 -14.89 -4.02
N ASP A 287 14.69 -16.21 -4.12
CA ASP A 287 14.25 -17.12 -3.07
C ASP A 287 15.24 -18.28 -2.97
N ARG A 288 15.51 -18.78 -1.77
CA ARG A 288 16.41 -19.91 -1.51
C ARG A 288 15.62 -20.94 -0.69
N PRO A 289 15.30 -22.12 -1.27
CA PRO A 289 14.56 -23.17 -0.58
C PRO A 289 15.18 -23.58 0.76
N SER A 290 14.37 -24.18 1.65
CA SER A 290 14.90 -24.73 2.90
C SER A 290 15.89 -25.86 2.63
N GLY A 291 17.05 -25.84 3.30
CA GLY A 291 18.13 -26.80 3.11
C GLY A 291 19.52 -26.18 3.33
N ALA A 292 20.50 -27.02 3.68
CA ALA A 292 21.89 -26.61 3.89
C ALA A 292 22.65 -26.32 2.58
N HIS A 293 22.26 -27.00 1.49
CA HIS A 293 22.91 -26.91 0.17
C HIS A 293 22.00 -26.31 -0.91
N SER A 294 20.93 -25.60 -0.52
CA SER A 294 20.04 -24.95 -1.48
C SER A 294 20.72 -23.77 -2.17
N GLU A 295 20.84 -23.84 -3.49
CA GLU A 295 21.15 -22.66 -4.31
C GLU A 295 19.97 -21.67 -4.27
N PRO A 296 20.23 -20.36 -4.34
CA PRO A 296 19.18 -19.38 -4.62
C PRO A 296 18.64 -19.56 -6.04
N ARG A 297 17.36 -19.21 -6.24
CA ARG A 297 16.66 -19.12 -7.53
C ARG A 297 16.17 -17.69 -7.76
N VAL A 298 16.22 -17.24 -9.01
CA VAL A 298 15.60 -15.97 -9.44
C VAL A 298 14.08 -16.15 -9.51
N LEU A 299 13.33 -15.15 -9.07
CA LEU A 299 11.88 -15.11 -9.17
C LEU A 299 11.45 -14.43 -10.49
N VAL A 300 10.34 -14.87 -11.09
CA VAL A 300 9.84 -14.33 -12.37
C VAL A 300 9.57 -12.82 -12.31
N THR A 301 9.22 -12.30 -11.13
CA THR A 301 9.06 -10.86 -10.84
C THR A 301 10.34 -10.04 -10.97
N ALA A 302 11.52 -10.67 -10.90
CA ALA A 302 12.83 -10.04 -11.07
C ALA A 302 13.26 -9.95 -12.55
N LEU A 303 12.80 -10.85 -13.40
CA LEU A 303 13.29 -11.01 -14.79
C LEU A 303 12.97 -9.83 -15.72
N GLN A 304 12.08 -8.93 -15.29
CA GLN A 304 11.80 -7.65 -15.98
C GLN A 304 12.79 -6.52 -15.57
N TRP A 305 13.63 -6.76 -14.55
CA TRP A 305 14.57 -5.80 -13.96
C TRP A 305 16.03 -6.26 -14.00
N LEU A 306 16.28 -7.56 -14.18
CA LEU A 306 17.60 -8.17 -14.12
C LEU A 306 18.02 -8.80 -15.46
N THR A 307 19.14 -8.37 -16.00
CA THR A 307 19.83 -8.98 -17.13
C THR A 307 20.63 -10.19 -16.66
N MET A 308 20.24 -11.39 -17.07
CA MET A 308 20.99 -12.62 -16.76
C MET A 308 21.82 -13.06 -17.97
N THR A 309 23.13 -13.21 -17.80
CA THR A 309 24.04 -13.73 -18.84
C THR A 309 24.44 -15.20 -18.65
N LYS A 310 24.08 -15.82 -17.51
CA LYS A 310 24.31 -17.26 -17.22
C LYS A 310 23.02 -17.96 -16.84
N ARG A 311 22.99 -19.28 -17.02
CA ARG A 311 21.82 -20.15 -16.81
C ARG A 311 20.59 -19.76 -17.66
N VAL A 312 20.84 -19.04 -18.76
CA VAL A 312 19.88 -18.85 -19.87
C VAL A 312 20.03 -20.07 -20.80
N TYR A 313 18.90 -20.62 -21.24
CA TYR A 313 18.85 -21.78 -22.12
C TYR A 313 17.83 -21.54 -23.24
N ASP A 314 18.23 -21.72 -24.49
CA ASP A 314 17.31 -21.67 -25.63
C ASP A 314 16.44 -22.94 -25.64
N VAL A 315 15.16 -22.80 -25.29
CA VAL A 315 14.20 -23.91 -25.26
C VAL A 315 13.35 -23.88 -26.53
N THR A 316 13.49 -24.90 -27.39
CA THR A 316 12.68 -24.99 -28.61
C THR A 316 11.30 -25.61 -28.32
N PRO A 317 10.30 -25.44 -29.20
CA PRO A 317 9.03 -26.18 -29.10
C PRO A 317 9.21 -27.71 -29.08
N ALA A 318 10.29 -28.24 -29.68
CA ALA A 318 10.61 -29.66 -29.63
C ALA A 318 11.13 -30.12 -28.25
N ASP A 319 11.68 -29.21 -27.44
CA ASP A 319 12.13 -29.51 -26.07
C ASP A 319 10.96 -29.47 -25.08
N PHE A 320 10.03 -28.53 -25.26
CA PHE A 320 8.72 -28.58 -24.59
C PHE A 320 7.97 -29.87 -24.91
N ALA A 321 7.98 -30.33 -26.16
CA ALA A 321 7.38 -31.61 -26.53
C ALA A 321 7.99 -32.79 -25.77
N LYS A 322 9.32 -32.84 -25.58
CA LYS A 322 9.98 -33.87 -24.77
C LYS A 322 9.49 -33.84 -23.32
N LEU A 323 9.52 -32.65 -22.68
CA LEU A 323 9.10 -32.45 -21.28
C LEU A 323 7.63 -32.84 -21.03
N LEU A 324 6.74 -32.58 -21.99
CA LEU A 324 5.32 -32.92 -21.90
C LEU A 324 5.01 -34.40 -22.23
N ILE A 325 5.95 -35.12 -22.86
CA ILE A 325 5.81 -36.53 -23.23
C ILE A 325 6.51 -37.47 -22.22
N THR A 326 7.47 -36.98 -21.44
CA THR A 326 8.08 -37.74 -20.33
C THR A 326 7.08 -38.02 -19.22
N LYS A 327 6.38 -39.16 -19.33
CA LYS A 327 5.83 -39.86 -18.16
C LYS A 327 6.97 -40.11 -17.17
N VAL A 328 6.80 -39.67 -15.93
CA VAL A 328 7.68 -40.06 -14.83
C VAL A 328 7.64 -41.59 -14.71
N PRO A 329 8.78 -42.30 -14.70
CA PRO A 329 8.82 -43.73 -14.43
C PRO A 329 8.20 -44.04 -13.07
N ALA A 330 7.35 -45.07 -12.99
CA ALA A 330 6.61 -45.41 -11.76
C ALA A 330 7.52 -45.92 -10.62
N ASP A 331 8.78 -46.21 -10.96
CA ASP A 331 9.90 -46.61 -10.12
C ASP A 331 10.69 -45.43 -9.50
N ALA A 332 10.24 -44.18 -9.70
CA ALA A 332 10.89 -42.95 -9.23
C ALA A 332 10.10 -42.17 -8.14
N VAL A 333 9.16 -42.83 -7.44
CA VAL A 333 8.33 -42.28 -6.35
C VAL A 333 8.29 -43.24 -5.16
#